data_AF-A0A920GAD4-F1
#
_entry.id   AF-A0A920GAD4-F1
#
_cell.length_a   1.000
_cell.length_b   1.000
_cell.length_c   1.000
_cell.angle_alpha   90.00
_cell.angle_beta   90.00
_cell.angle_gamma   90.00
#
_symmetry.space_group_name_H-M   'P 1'
#
loop_
_entity.id
_entity.type
_entity.pdbx_description
1 polymer ?
#
loop_
_entity_poly.entity_id
_entity_poly.type
_entity_poly.pdbx_seq_one_letter_code
_entity_poly.pdbx_strand_id
1 'polypeptide(L)'
;MDEDLDGDGLLNRYDLDSDNDGCLDSYEAGYTDQDVNGILGTGETYAVVVDSKGRVIKNEDQSPVVDGYTLPDDLNGNGVYDFREKGIQAEIIKHPEDIIIEPCKES
;
A
#
# COMPACT_ATOMS: atom_id res chain seq x y z
N MET A 1 4.81 -10.08 20.67
CA MET A 1 5.81 -10.72 19.80
C MET A 1 5.92 -9.80 18.61
N ASP A 2 7.13 -9.56 18.12
CA ASP A 2 7.23 -8.92 16.81
C ASP A 2 6.76 -9.96 15.78
N GLU A 3 5.74 -9.61 15.01
CA GLU A 3 5.12 -10.45 13.99
C GLU A 3 5.76 -10.15 12.64
N ASP A 4 5.80 -11.18 11.80
CA ASP A 4 6.25 -11.20 10.41
C ASP A 4 5.14 -11.98 9.68
N LEU A 5 4.25 -11.23 9.02
CA LEU A 5 2.98 -11.75 8.51
C LEU A 5 3.13 -12.39 7.13
N ASP A 6 4.02 -11.88 6.29
CA ASP A 6 4.28 -12.39 4.96
C ASP A 6 5.44 -13.43 4.92
N GLY A 7 6.28 -13.45 5.95
CA GLY A 7 7.38 -14.40 6.12
C GLY A 7 8.64 -14.03 5.34
N ASP A 8 8.83 -12.77 4.95
CA ASP A 8 10.01 -12.33 4.19
C ASP A 8 11.27 -12.12 5.05
N GLY A 9 11.12 -12.17 6.38
CA GLY A 9 12.18 -12.01 7.37
C GLY A 9 12.34 -10.58 7.89
N LEU A 10 11.50 -9.65 7.45
CA LEU A 10 11.31 -8.32 8.01
C LEU A 10 10.12 -8.36 8.99
N LEU A 11 10.28 -7.74 10.15
CA LEU A 11 9.18 -7.65 11.10
C LEU A 11 8.21 -6.58 10.61
N ASN A 12 6.90 -6.75 10.72
CA ASN A 12 5.88 -5.79 10.25
C ASN A 12 6.13 -4.34 10.69
N ARG A 13 6.77 -4.13 11.85
CA ARG A 13 7.14 -2.79 12.35
C ARG A 13 8.30 -2.11 11.59
N TYR A 14 8.93 -2.83 10.68
CA TYR A 14 10.01 -2.42 9.80
C TYR A 14 9.69 -2.68 8.33
N ASP A 15 8.62 -3.41 8.06
CA ASP A 15 8.12 -3.68 6.73
C ASP A 15 7.28 -2.50 6.22
N LEU A 16 7.36 -2.25 4.92
CA LEU A 16 6.55 -1.24 4.25
C LEU A 16 5.30 -1.86 3.59
N ASP A 17 5.26 -3.19 3.45
CA ASP A 17 4.15 -3.98 2.90
C ASP A 17 4.05 -5.27 3.73
N SER A 18 3.42 -5.16 4.90
CA SER A 18 3.40 -6.19 5.95
C SER A 18 2.78 -7.51 5.50
N ASP A 19 1.94 -7.52 4.47
CA ASP A 19 1.32 -8.73 3.95
C ASP A 19 1.75 -9.10 2.53
N ASN A 20 2.52 -8.24 1.85
CA ASN A 20 3.17 -8.48 0.57
C ASN A 20 2.18 -8.75 -0.55
N ASP A 21 1.14 -7.92 -0.63
CA ASP A 21 0.16 -7.89 -1.70
C ASP A 21 0.51 -6.88 -2.82
N GLY A 22 1.54 -6.07 -2.60
CA GLY A 22 2.02 -5.03 -3.52
C GLY A 22 1.41 -3.64 -3.27
N CYS A 23 0.65 -3.47 -2.20
CA CYS A 23 0.17 -2.21 -1.66
C CYS A 23 0.99 -1.84 -0.42
N LEU A 24 1.21 -0.55 -0.18
CA LEU A 24 2.03 -0.12 0.95
C LEU A 24 1.17 0.07 2.19
N ASP A 25 1.69 -0.32 3.36
CA ASP A 25 1.00 -0.20 4.66
C ASP A 25 0.50 1.24 4.90
N SER A 26 1.27 2.24 4.47
CA SER A 26 0.93 3.66 4.57
C SER A 26 -0.38 4.00 3.84
N TYR A 27 -0.57 3.41 2.66
CA TYR A 27 -1.74 3.62 1.82
C TYR A 27 -2.95 2.86 2.36
N GLU A 28 -2.77 1.59 2.73
CA GLU A 28 -3.86 0.73 3.22
C GLU A 28 -4.35 1.14 4.60
N ALA A 29 -3.48 1.68 5.44
CA ALA A 29 -3.88 2.28 6.72
C ALA A 29 -4.71 3.57 6.56
N GLY A 30 -4.90 4.07 5.33
CA GLY A 30 -5.69 5.26 5.04
C GLY A 30 -4.94 6.57 5.23
N TYR A 31 -3.60 6.55 5.16
CA TYR A 31 -2.77 7.73 5.35
C TYR A 31 -2.26 8.32 4.03
N THR A 32 -1.80 9.57 4.10
CA THR A 32 -1.26 10.30 2.96
C THR A 32 0.17 9.83 2.69
N ASP A 33 0.37 9.24 1.52
CA ASP A 33 1.68 8.89 0.92
C ASP A 33 1.58 9.18 -0.59
N GLN A 34 1.73 10.46 -0.95
CA GLN A 34 1.51 10.91 -2.33
C GLN A 34 2.70 10.57 -3.24
N ASP A 35 3.87 10.39 -2.63
CA ASP A 35 5.14 10.01 -3.23
C ASP A 35 5.28 8.49 -3.42
N VAL A 36 4.40 7.69 -2.80
CA VAL A 36 4.27 6.23 -2.99
C VAL A 36 5.58 5.52 -2.66
N ASN A 37 6.20 5.89 -1.55
CA ASN A 37 7.48 5.33 -1.11
C ASN A 37 7.40 4.56 0.21
N GLY A 38 6.21 4.44 0.80
CA GLY A 38 5.93 3.71 2.03
C GLY A 38 6.14 4.56 3.29
N ILE A 39 6.51 5.83 3.12
CA ILE A 39 6.76 6.76 4.19
C ILE A 39 5.64 7.79 4.23
N LEU A 40 5.15 8.02 5.44
CA LEU A 40 4.09 8.99 5.70
C LEU A 40 4.45 10.39 5.19
N GLY A 41 3.61 10.97 4.33
CA GLY A 41 3.69 12.34 3.85
C GLY A 41 3.73 12.49 2.33
N THR A 42 4.56 13.44 1.88
CA THR A 42 4.72 13.83 0.46
C THR A 42 6.19 14.12 0.14
N GLY A 43 7.12 13.35 0.70
CA GLY A 43 8.55 13.59 0.57
C GLY A 43 9.09 13.20 -0.81
N GLU A 44 10.36 13.46 -1.07
CA GLU A 44 11.09 12.80 -2.18
C GLU A 44 12.19 11.87 -1.66
N THR A 45 12.27 11.70 -0.33
CA THR A 45 13.39 11.04 0.35
C THR A 45 12.94 9.86 1.19
N TYR A 46 13.75 8.80 1.24
CA TYR A 46 13.54 7.65 2.12
C TYR A 46 13.92 7.91 3.60
N ALA A 47 14.30 9.14 3.93
CA ALA A 47 14.77 9.52 5.25
C ALA A 47 13.73 10.41 5.96
N VAL A 48 13.60 10.20 7.27
CA VAL A 48 12.58 10.84 8.10
C VAL A 48 13.18 11.55 9.29
N VAL A 49 12.49 12.60 9.74
CA VAL A 49 12.77 13.23 11.04
C VAL A 49 11.70 12.79 12.02
N VAL A 50 12.15 12.26 13.16
CA VAL A 50 11.27 11.76 14.22
C VAL A 50 11.29 12.65 15.47
N ASP A 51 10.20 12.61 16.25
CA ASP A 51 10.13 13.22 17.56
C ASP A 51 10.78 12.36 18.66
N SER A 52 10.76 12.83 19.92
CA SER A 52 11.30 12.11 21.08
C SER A 52 10.67 10.74 21.34
N LYS A 53 9.55 10.41 20.69
CA LYS A 53 8.84 9.13 20.80
C LYS A 53 9.07 8.24 19.56
N GLY A 54 9.89 8.68 18.60
CA GLY A 54 10.14 7.95 17.36
C GLY A 54 9.06 8.10 16.29
N ARG A 55 8.13 9.06 16.44
CA ARG A 55 7.10 9.32 15.42
C ARG A 55 7.66 10.24 14.34
N VAL A 56 7.47 9.88 13.07
CA VAL A 56 7.80 10.71 11.91
C VAL A 56 6.96 11.98 11.96
N ILE A 57 7.63 13.13 11.96
CA ILE A 57 6.99 14.45 12.01
C ILE A 57 7.19 15.25 10.73
N LYS A 58 8.15 14.84 9.88
CA LYS A 58 8.43 15.38 8.55
C LYS A 58 9.44 14.48 7.83
N ASN A 59 9.50 14.62 6.52
CA ASN A 59 10.53 14.02 5.70
C ASN A 59 11.87 14.77 5.84
N GLU A 60 12.98 14.15 5.43
CA GLU A 60 14.32 14.77 5.52
C GLU A 60 14.42 16.06 4.68
N ASP A 61 13.75 16.08 3.53
CA ASP A 61 13.57 17.25 2.65
C ASP A 61 12.70 18.38 3.25
N GLN A 62 12.20 18.18 4.48
CA GLN A 62 11.29 19.07 5.21
C GLN A 62 9.84 19.09 4.69
N SER A 63 9.46 18.19 3.79
CA SER A 63 8.09 18.00 3.37
C SER A 63 7.22 17.55 4.57
N PRO A 64 6.01 18.09 4.72
CA PRO A 64 5.19 17.84 5.90
C PRO A 64 4.62 16.42 5.90
N VAL A 65 4.42 15.90 7.10
CA VAL A 65 3.49 14.80 7.36
C VAL A 65 2.09 15.41 7.56
N VAL A 66 1.12 14.96 6.78
CA VAL A 66 -0.24 15.55 6.78
C VAL A 66 -1.16 14.87 7.79
N ASP A 67 -1.10 13.54 7.87
CA ASP A 67 -1.92 12.68 8.73
C ASP A 67 -1.06 11.57 9.39
N GLY A 68 -1.66 10.44 9.76
CA GLY A 68 -0.98 9.34 10.43
C GLY A 68 -1.03 9.41 11.96
N TYR A 69 -0.63 8.30 12.61
CA TYR A 69 -0.76 8.09 14.06
C TYR A 69 -2.19 8.20 14.59
N THR A 70 -3.18 8.03 13.71
CA THR A 70 -4.60 7.92 14.04
C THR A 70 -5.02 6.45 14.01
N LEU A 71 -6.33 6.18 14.07
CA LEU A 71 -6.84 4.83 13.89
C LEU A 71 -6.67 4.45 12.40
N PRO A 72 -5.99 3.34 12.07
CA PRO A 72 -5.90 2.83 10.71
C PRO A 72 -7.26 2.39 10.19
N ASP A 73 -7.39 2.33 8.87
CA ASP A 73 -8.58 1.81 8.21
C ASP A 73 -8.76 0.29 8.42
N ASP A 74 -10.02 -0.09 8.58
CA ASP A 74 -10.57 -1.45 8.56
C ASP A 74 -11.86 -1.35 7.73
N LEU A 75 -11.69 -1.31 6.42
CA LEU A 75 -12.78 -1.04 5.47
C LEU A 75 -13.79 -2.19 5.42
N ASN A 76 -13.38 -3.41 5.77
CA ASN A 76 -14.24 -4.57 5.75
C ASN A 76 -14.89 -4.88 7.13
N GLY A 77 -14.43 -4.22 8.21
CA GLY A 77 -14.99 -4.27 9.55
C GLY A 77 -14.78 -5.60 10.27
N ASN A 78 -13.74 -6.36 9.91
CA ASN A 78 -13.48 -7.68 10.49
C ASN A 78 -12.62 -7.64 11.76
N GLY A 79 -12.09 -6.47 12.12
CA GLY A 79 -11.25 -6.23 13.30
C GLY A 79 -9.76 -6.44 13.08
N VAL A 80 -9.33 -6.77 11.86
CA VAL A 80 -7.96 -6.67 11.37
C VAL A 80 -7.88 -5.43 10.49
N TYR A 81 -6.82 -4.63 10.64
CA TYR A 81 -6.63 -3.44 9.82
C TYR A 81 -6.14 -3.81 8.43
N ASP A 82 -6.53 -3.02 7.42
CA ASP A 82 -6.30 -3.37 6.01
C ASP A 82 -4.81 -3.52 5.67
N PHE A 83 -3.90 -2.73 6.27
CA PHE A 83 -2.42 -2.87 6.11
C PHE A 83 -1.83 -4.20 6.62
N ARG A 84 -2.66 -5.14 7.07
CA ARG A 84 -2.29 -6.48 7.53
C ARG A 84 -3.13 -7.55 6.85
N GLU A 85 -3.87 -7.20 5.81
CA GLU A 85 -4.75 -8.07 5.08
C GLU A 85 -4.47 -7.98 3.60
N LYS A 86 -3.99 -9.08 3.02
CA LYS A 86 -3.76 -9.16 1.58
C LYS A 86 -4.95 -8.61 0.80
N GLY A 87 -4.74 -7.48 0.16
CA GLY A 87 -5.66 -6.91 -0.80
C GLY A 87 -5.88 -7.86 -1.97
N ILE A 88 -7.10 -7.84 -2.50
CA ILE A 88 -7.42 -8.65 -3.67
C ILE A 88 -6.89 -7.89 -4.89
N GLN A 89 -5.73 -8.31 -5.39
CA GLN A 89 -5.27 -7.87 -6.71
C GLN A 89 -6.33 -8.26 -7.76
N ALA A 90 -6.77 -7.30 -8.57
CA ALA A 90 -7.80 -7.55 -9.58
C ALA A 90 -7.29 -8.54 -10.65
N GLU A 91 -7.73 -9.79 -10.60
CA GLU A 91 -7.40 -10.78 -11.63
C GLU A 91 -8.23 -10.55 -12.90
N ILE A 92 -7.57 -10.39 -14.05
CA ILE A 92 -8.24 -10.41 -15.35
C ILE A 92 -8.65 -11.85 -15.66
N ILE A 93 -9.86 -12.22 -15.26
CA ILE A 93 -10.42 -13.57 -15.50
C ILE A 93 -10.95 -13.77 -16.92
N LYS A 94 -11.14 -12.69 -17.70
CA LYS A 94 -11.59 -12.78 -19.09
C LYS A 94 -11.22 -11.53 -19.91
N HIS A 95 -10.56 -11.74 -21.06
CA HIS A 95 -10.42 -10.74 -22.12
C HIS A 95 -11.57 -10.89 -23.14
N PRO A 96 -11.96 -9.84 -23.89
CA PRO A 96 -12.93 -9.98 -24.98
C PRO A 96 -12.42 -10.97 -26.03
N GLU A 97 -13.31 -11.83 -26.52
CA GLU A 97 -13.01 -12.78 -27.60
C GLU A 97 -12.83 -12.02 -28.91
N ASP A 98 -11.81 -12.38 -29.69
CA ASP A 98 -11.59 -11.81 -31.02
C ASP A 98 -12.76 -12.16 -31.94
N ILE A 99 -13.44 -11.14 -32.47
CA ILE A 99 -14.44 -11.32 -33.52
C ILE A 99 -13.70 -11.36 -34.85
N ILE A 100 -13.53 -12.56 -35.41
CA ILE A 100 -13.11 -12.73 -36.79
C ILE A 100 -14.33 -12.51 -37.68
N ILE A 101 -14.41 -11.33 -38.32
CA ILE A 101 -15.40 -11.07 -39.36
C ILE A 101 -14.89 -11.79 -40.62
N GLU A 102 -15.56 -12.88 -41.03
CA GLU A 102 -15.28 -13.51 -42.32
C GLU A 102 -15.50 -12.47 -43.43
N PRO A 103 -14.48 -12.18 -44.28
CA PRO A 103 -14.69 -11.30 -45.41
C PRO A 103 -15.75 -11.92 -46.32
N CYS A 104 -16.72 -11.10 -46.73
CA CYS A 104 -17.85 -11.48 -47.58
C CYS A 104 -17.43 -12.51 -48.64
N LYS A 105 -18.14 -13.64 -48.66
CA LYS A 105 -17.97 -14.69 -49.67
C LYS A 105 -18.16 -14.03 -51.05
N GLU A 106 -17.07 -13.85 -51.80
CA GLU A 106 -17.19 -13.38 -53.18
C GLU A 106 -18.03 -14.40 -53.96
N SER A 107 -19.06 -13.87 -54.62
CA SER A 107 -20.07 -14.62 -55.38
C SER A 107 -19.57 -14.93 -56.79
#